data_AF-A0A7Y7M8Y0-F1
#
_entry.id   AF-A0A7Y7M8Y0-F1
#
_cell.length_a   1.000
_cell.length_b   1.000
_cell.length_c   1.000
_cell.angle_alpha   90.00
_cell.angle_beta   90.00
_cell.angle_gamma   90.00
#
_symmetry.space_group_name_H-M   'P 1'
#
loop_
_entity.id
_entity.type
_entity.pdbx_description
1 polymer ?
#
loop_
_entity_poly.entity_id
_entity_poly.type
_entity_poly.pdbx_seq_one_letter_code
_entity_poly.pdbx_strand_id
1 'polypeptide(L)'
;RAGSGTDALLRGGGIFVLDMGKPVKIVDLARQMIRLAGLRPDRDVPIRFTGLRPGEKLFEELFHGREAPAPTEHPGLRMATPRMVDRDQVGRTIDRLEAACHDDDVPAVLALIAGLVPEFVHNATGTVRETRPHSTDVGTIDADITGADATDAERTMPT
;
A
#
# COMPACT_ATOMS: atom_id res chain seq x y z
N ARG A 1 6.64 10.24 32.74
CA ARG A 1 5.94 9.25 31.89
C ARG A 1 6.57 9.36 30.51
N ALA A 2 7.44 8.42 30.14
CA ALA A 2 8.02 8.39 28.80
C ALA A 2 6.88 8.10 27.80
N GLY A 3 6.72 8.93 26.77
CA GLY A 3 5.77 8.67 25.69
C GLY A 3 6.16 7.36 25.00
N SER A 4 5.17 6.51 24.74
CA SER A 4 5.37 5.25 24.02
C SER A 4 6.02 5.51 22.66
N GLY A 5 6.76 4.54 22.09
CA GLY A 5 7.38 4.70 20.77
C GLY A 5 6.35 5.04 19.68
N THR A 6 5.11 4.59 19.86
CA THR A 6 3.95 4.90 19.02
C THR A 6 3.59 6.39 19.06
N ASP A 7 3.77 7.06 20.20
CA ASP A 7 3.41 8.46 20.44
C ASP A 7 4.36 9.43 19.72
N ALA A 8 5.65 9.07 19.62
CA ALA A 8 6.63 9.81 18.82
C ALA A 8 6.34 9.69 17.31
N LEU A 9 5.88 8.52 16.88
CA LEU A 9 5.55 8.24 15.49
C LEU A 9 4.24 8.91 15.04
N LEU A 10 3.24 8.99 15.92
CA LEU A 10 2.02 9.78 15.71
C LEU A 10 2.34 11.26 15.49
N ARG A 11 3.25 11.82 16.30
CA ARG A 11 3.68 13.23 16.19
C ARG A 11 4.49 13.50 14.91
N GLY A 12 5.13 12.47 14.35
CA GLY A 12 5.87 12.54 13.08
C GLY A 12 5.01 12.38 11.82
N GLY A 13 3.69 12.22 11.95
CA GLY A 13 2.80 12.06 10.81
C GLY A 13 2.77 10.65 10.21
N GLY A 14 3.08 9.62 11.00
CA GLY A 14 3.00 8.23 10.53
C GLY A 14 1.60 7.85 10.04
N ILE A 15 1.53 7.08 8.95
CA ILE A 15 0.28 6.54 8.42
C ILE A 15 0.05 5.16 9.04
N PHE A 16 -1.11 4.97 9.66
CA PHE A 16 -1.46 3.70 10.31
C PHE A 16 -2.42 2.91 9.44
N VAL A 17 -2.15 1.62 9.31
CA VAL A 17 -2.94 0.68 8.51
C VAL A 17 -3.32 -0.50 9.40
N LEU A 18 -4.55 -0.96 9.27
CA LEU A 18 -5.03 -2.14 9.99
C LEU A 18 -4.48 -3.41 9.37
N ASP A 19 -4.07 -4.35 10.22
CA ASP A 19 -3.83 -5.72 9.77
C ASP A 19 -5.17 -6.38 9.45
N MET A 20 -5.45 -6.54 8.15
CA MET A 20 -6.68 -7.15 7.63
C MET A 20 -6.62 -8.68 7.64
N GLY A 21 -5.51 -9.28 8.07
CA GLY A 21 -5.33 -10.73 8.08
C GLY A 21 -5.30 -11.33 6.68
N LYS A 22 -5.93 -12.50 6.54
CA LYS A 22 -5.88 -13.28 5.28
C LYS A 22 -6.84 -12.71 4.24
N PRO A 23 -6.42 -12.56 2.98
CA PRO A 23 -7.31 -12.11 1.91
C PRO A 23 -8.44 -13.11 1.66
N VAL A 24 -9.63 -12.60 1.35
CA VAL A 24 -10.83 -13.40 1.07
C VAL A 24 -11.19 -13.28 -0.40
N LYS A 25 -11.43 -14.43 -1.05
CA LYS A 25 -11.88 -14.45 -2.46
C LYS A 25 -13.36 -14.07 -2.54
N ILE A 26 -13.69 -13.10 -3.40
CA ILE A 26 -15.07 -12.63 -3.61
C ILE A 26 -16.02 -13.75 -4.04
N VAL A 27 -15.55 -14.72 -4.85
CA VAL A 27 -16.37 -15.87 -5.25
C VAL A 27 -16.76 -16.76 -4.07
N ASP A 28 -15.88 -16.92 -3.09
CA ASP A 28 -16.15 -17.75 -1.92
C ASP A 28 -17.13 -17.05 -0.98
N LEU A 29 -16.98 -15.72 -0.82
CA LEU A 29 -17.95 -14.89 -0.10
C LEU A 29 -19.33 -14.97 -0.75
N ALA A 30 -19.44 -14.82 -2.07
CA ALA A 30 -20.71 -14.93 -2.79
C ALA A 30 -21.39 -16.29 -2.57
N ARG A 31 -20.62 -17.39 -2.66
CA ARG A 31 -21.13 -18.74 -2.37
C ARG A 31 -21.57 -18.89 -0.90
N GLN A 32 -20.84 -18.28 0.05
CA GLN A 32 -21.23 -18.28 1.46
C GLN A 32 -22.56 -17.54 1.67
N MET A 33 -22.74 -16.36 1.06
CA MET A 33 -23.98 -15.60 1.15
C MET A 33 -25.19 -16.39 0.62
N ILE A 34 -25.03 -17.08 -0.52
CA ILE A 34 -26.09 -17.93 -1.08
C ILE A 34 -26.46 -19.07 -0.11
N ARG A 35 -25.47 -19.72 0.51
CA ARG A 35 -25.72 -20.79 1.50
C ARG A 35 -26.40 -20.26 2.76
N LEU A 36 -26.01 -19.07 3.23
CA LEU A 36 -26.64 -18.42 4.40
C LEU A 36 -28.11 -18.08 4.15
N ALA A 37 -28.50 -17.86 2.90
CA ALA A 37 -29.89 -17.70 2.50
C ALA A 37 -30.67 -19.04 2.38
N GLY A 38 -30.06 -20.18 2.71
CA GLY A 38 -30.67 -21.51 2.59
C GLY A 38 -30.73 -22.06 1.15
N LEU A 39 -30.00 -21.44 0.22
CA LEU A 39 -29.98 -21.81 -1.19
C LEU A 39 -28.68 -22.51 -1.57
N ARG A 40 -28.69 -23.28 -2.67
CA ARG A 40 -27.49 -23.93 -3.21
C ARG A 40 -26.86 -23.07 -4.29
N PRO A 41 -25.58 -22.67 -4.12
CA PRO A 41 -24.82 -22.02 -5.18
C PRO A 41 -24.81 -22.88 -6.45
N ASP A 42 -24.82 -22.22 -7.61
CA ASP A 42 -24.75 -22.83 -8.93
C ASP A 42 -25.95 -23.72 -9.32
N ARG A 43 -26.93 -23.89 -8.43
CA ARG A 43 -28.19 -24.60 -8.71
C ARG A 43 -29.41 -23.71 -8.53
N ASP A 44 -29.57 -23.14 -7.34
CA ASP A 44 -30.70 -22.25 -7.05
C ASP A 44 -30.35 -20.80 -7.41
N VAL A 45 -29.05 -20.43 -7.31
CA VAL A 45 -28.52 -19.12 -7.73
C VAL A 45 -27.21 -19.33 -8.53
N PRO A 46 -27.19 -19.02 -9.84
CA PRO A 46 -25.99 -19.17 -10.67
C PRO A 46 -25.01 -18.00 -10.46
N ILE A 47 -23.71 -18.30 -10.36
CA ILE A 47 -22.65 -17.29 -10.32
C ILE A 47 -22.15 -17.04 -11.75
N ARG A 48 -22.17 -15.79 -12.20
CA ARG A 48 -21.67 -15.37 -13.52
C ARG A 48 -20.49 -14.42 -13.36
N PHE A 49 -19.42 -14.67 -14.08
CA PHE A 49 -18.26 -13.79 -14.13
C PHE A 49 -18.44 -12.76 -15.24
N THR A 50 -18.41 -11.48 -14.88
CA THR A 50 -18.60 -10.36 -15.82
C THR A 50 -17.29 -9.70 -16.25
N GLY A 51 -16.16 -10.20 -15.76
CA GLY A 51 -14.85 -9.55 -15.92
C GLY A 51 -14.67 -8.36 -14.96
N LEU A 52 -13.46 -7.80 -14.98
CA LEU A 52 -13.12 -6.59 -14.21
C LEU A 52 -13.60 -5.35 -14.96
N ARG A 53 -14.00 -4.34 -14.19
CA ARG A 53 -14.31 -3.01 -14.71
C ARG A 53 -13.03 -2.19 -14.88
N PRO A 54 -13.02 -1.18 -15.78
CA PRO A 54 -11.94 -0.21 -15.86
C PRO A 54 -11.58 0.37 -14.48
N GLY A 55 -10.28 0.39 -14.16
CA GLY A 55 -9.76 0.85 -12.88
C GLY A 55 -9.75 -0.19 -11.77
N GLU A 56 -10.41 -1.34 -11.90
CA GLU A 56 -10.41 -2.37 -10.87
C GLU A 56 -9.10 -3.16 -10.81
N LYS A 57 -8.79 -3.66 -9.61
CA LYS A 57 -7.69 -4.58 -9.34
C LYS A 57 -8.23 -5.95 -8.93
N LEU A 58 -7.55 -7.02 -9.35
CA LEU A 58 -7.87 -8.38 -8.91
C LEU A 58 -7.37 -8.66 -7.49
N PHE A 59 -6.28 -7.99 -7.09
CA PHE A 59 -5.68 -8.05 -5.77
C PHE A 59 -5.40 -6.63 -5.29
N GLU A 60 -5.77 -6.33 -4.05
CA GLU A 60 -5.41 -5.06 -3.40
C GLU A 60 -4.06 -5.20 -2.70
N GLU A 61 -3.25 -4.15 -2.76
CA GLU A 61 -1.98 -4.04 -2.04
C GLU A 61 -2.18 -3.11 -0.85
N LEU A 62 -1.99 -3.59 0.38
CA LEU A 62 -2.05 -2.75 1.58
C LEU A 62 -0.82 -1.85 1.73
N PHE A 63 0.33 -2.28 1.18
CA PHE A 63 1.57 -1.52 1.19
C PHE A 63 2.23 -1.67 -0.18
N HIS A 64 2.60 -0.55 -0.79
CA HIS A 64 3.46 -0.56 -1.96
C HIS A 64 4.91 -0.74 -1.47
N GLY A 65 5.75 -1.48 -2.21
CA GLY A 65 7.10 -1.88 -1.77
C GLY A 65 8.10 -0.76 -1.41
N ARG A 66 7.69 0.51 -1.49
CA ARG A 66 8.44 1.69 -1.04
C ARG A 66 8.07 2.16 0.38
N GLU A 67 6.99 1.64 0.94
CA GLU A 67 6.49 1.97 2.28
C GLU A 67 6.44 0.69 3.12
N ALA A 68 7.61 0.21 3.55
CA ALA A 68 7.70 -1.00 4.35
C ALA A 68 6.96 -0.80 5.70
N PRO A 69 5.95 -1.62 6.03
CA PRO A 69 5.22 -1.47 7.28
C PRO A 69 6.09 -1.84 8.48
N ALA A 70 6.22 -0.91 9.41
CA ALA A 70 6.80 -1.17 10.73
C ALA A 70 5.73 -1.72 11.69
N PRO A 71 6.06 -2.68 12.56
CA PRO A 71 5.17 -3.12 13.63
C PRO A 71 4.95 -1.99 14.64
N THR A 72 3.78 -1.99 15.28
CA THR A 72 3.48 -1.10 16.41
C THR A 72 3.32 -1.91 17.69
N GLU A 73 3.14 -1.23 18.84
CA GLU A 73 2.82 -1.88 20.12
C GLU A 73 1.46 -2.61 20.10
N HIS A 74 0.63 -2.36 19.08
CA HIS A 74 -0.67 -2.99 18.91
C HIS A 74 -0.64 -3.98 17.73
N PRO A 75 -0.86 -5.29 17.96
CA PRO A 75 -0.74 -6.30 16.90
C PRO A 75 -1.62 -6.10 15.68
N GLY A 76 -2.78 -5.45 15.83
CA GLY A 76 -3.70 -5.14 14.73
C GLY A 76 -3.37 -3.86 13.95
N LEU A 77 -2.31 -3.14 14.33
CA LEU A 77 -1.90 -1.87 13.73
C LEU A 77 -0.47 -1.97 13.19
N ARG A 78 -0.31 -1.56 11.94
CA ARG A 78 0.97 -1.41 11.26
C ARG A 78 1.17 0.04 10.86
N MET A 79 2.42 0.45 10.70
CA MET A 79 2.76 1.82 10.36
C MET A 79 3.52 1.89 9.05
N ALA A 80 3.02 2.66 8.10
CA ALA A 80 3.73 3.04 6.89
C ALA A 80 4.44 4.38 7.12
N THR A 81 5.71 4.46 6.71
CA THR A 81 6.47 5.72 6.69
C THR A 81 6.09 6.50 5.43
N PRO A 82 5.42 7.65 5.54
CA PRO A 82 5.06 8.43 4.36
C PRO A 82 6.29 9.07 3.73
N ARG A 83 6.22 9.28 2.42
CA ARG A 83 7.11 10.24 1.76
C ARG A 83 6.72 11.67 2.16
N MET A 84 7.72 12.48 2.44
CA MET A 84 7.53 13.92 2.61
C MET A 84 7.50 14.59 1.23
N VAL A 85 6.48 15.40 0.97
CA VAL A 85 6.32 16.17 -0.28
C VAL A 85 6.18 17.64 0.07
N ASP A 86 6.76 18.51 -0.74
CA ASP A 86 6.63 19.95 -0.61
C ASP A 86 5.16 20.38 -0.78
N ARG A 87 4.62 21.08 0.22
CA ARG A 87 3.23 21.53 0.25
C ARG A 87 2.89 22.49 -0.89
N ASP A 88 3.79 23.42 -1.20
CA ASP A 88 3.56 24.41 -2.26
C ASP A 88 3.60 23.74 -3.63
N GLN A 89 4.44 22.71 -3.80
CA GLN A 89 4.44 21.89 -5.00
C GLN A 89 3.12 21.14 -5.18
N VAL A 90 2.59 20.55 -4.11
CA VAL A 90 1.28 19.87 -4.14
C VAL A 90 0.18 20.88 -4.49
N GLY A 91 0.14 22.03 -3.82
CA GLY A 91 -0.85 23.09 -4.08
C GLY A 91 -0.87 23.52 -5.55
N ARG A 92 0.29 23.89 -6.11
CA ARG A 92 0.42 24.26 -7.53
C ARG A 92 -0.04 23.16 -8.48
N THR A 93 0.14 21.90 -8.11
CA THR A 93 -0.26 20.78 -8.97
C THR A 93 -1.77 20.54 -8.90
N ILE A 94 -2.39 20.75 -7.74
CA ILE A 94 -3.85 20.73 -7.58
C ILE A 94 -4.49 21.83 -8.43
N ASP A 95 -3.96 23.06 -8.40
CA ASP A 95 -4.49 24.17 -9.20
C ASP A 95 -4.46 23.85 -10.71
N ARG A 96 -3.38 23.20 -11.17
CA ARG A 96 -3.26 22.74 -12.57
C ARG A 96 -4.23 21.61 -12.90
N LEU A 97 -4.47 20.72 -11.94
CA LEU A 97 -5.38 19.60 -12.11
C LEU A 97 -6.83 20.10 -12.18
N GLU A 98 -7.19 21.12 -11.39
CA GLU A 98 -8.50 21.79 -11.48
C GLU A 98 -8.70 22.42 -12.86
N ALA A 99 -7.71 23.16 -13.37
CA ALA A 99 -7.78 23.74 -14.71
C ALA A 99 -7.94 22.67 -15.80
N ALA A 100 -7.11 21.61 -15.77
CA ALA A 100 -7.20 20.51 -16.74
C ALA A 100 -8.53 19.76 -16.69
N CYS A 101 -9.13 19.61 -15.50
CA CYS A 101 -10.48 19.08 -15.34
C CYS A 101 -11.56 20.00 -15.94
N HIS A 102 -11.41 21.32 -15.79
CA HIS A 102 -12.35 22.29 -16.38
C HIS A 102 -12.34 22.26 -17.91
N ASP A 103 -11.16 22.00 -18.49
CA ASP A 103 -10.95 21.92 -19.93
C ASP A 103 -11.20 20.51 -20.53
N ASP A 104 -11.67 19.54 -19.72
CA ASP A 104 -11.85 18.13 -20.10
C ASP A 104 -10.57 17.46 -20.69
N ASP A 105 -9.37 17.95 -20.31
CA ASP A 105 -8.08 17.42 -20.76
C ASP A 105 -7.65 16.19 -19.94
N VAL A 106 -8.29 15.05 -20.24
CA VAL A 106 -8.02 13.77 -19.58
C VAL A 106 -6.53 13.36 -19.64
N PRO A 107 -5.82 13.49 -20.79
CA PRO A 107 -4.38 13.24 -20.84
C PRO A 107 -3.57 14.09 -19.85
N ALA A 108 -3.84 15.39 -19.75
CA ALA A 108 -3.14 16.27 -18.81
C ALA A 108 -3.45 15.89 -17.35
N VAL A 109 -4.71 15.59 -17.04
CA VAL A 109 -5.11 15.12 -15.69
C VAL A 109 -4.34 13.87 -15.30
N LEU A 110 -4.30 12.85 -16.17
CA LEU A 110 -3.58 11.61 -15.89
C LEU A 110 -2.08 11.82 -15.72
N ALA A 111 -1.47 12.72 -16.52
CA ALA A 111 -0.07 13.07 -16.38
C ALA A 111 0.24 13.78 -15.06
N LEU A 112 -0.62 14.71 -14.63
CA LEU A 112 -0.50 15.41 -13.34
C LEU A 112 -0.65 14.43 -12.16
N ILE A 113 -1.61 13.51 -12.22
CA ILE A 113 -1.79 12.46 -11.21
C ILE A 113 -0.56 11.55 -11.14
N ALA A 114 -0.05 11.09 -12.29
CA ALA A 114 1.13 10.23 -12.33
C ALA A 114 2.40 10.95 -11.80
N GLY A 115 2.49 12.27 -11.97
CA GLY A 115 3.55 13.08 -11.37
C GLY A 115 3.43 13.19 -9.84
N LEU A 116 2.20 13.34 -9.32
CA LEU A 116 1.96 13.40 -7.88
C LEU A 116 2.10 12.05 -7.21
N VAL A 117 1.63 10.99 -7.85
CA VAL A 117 1.61 9.61 -7.33
C VAL A 117 2.35 8.73 -8.33
N PRO A 118 3.69 8.61 -8.23
CA PRO A 118 4.51 7.84 -9.16
C PRO A 118 4.12 6.37 -9.28
N GLU A 119 3.48 5.82 -8.25
CA GLU A 119 2.98 4.45 -8.17
C GLU A 119 1.62 4.28 -8.87
N PHE A 120 1.01 5.37 -9.35
CA PHE A 120 -0.27 5.31 -10.05
C PHE A 120 -0.14 4.60 -11.39
N VAL A 121 -0.84 3.49 -11.52
CA VAL A 121 -0.94 2.72 -12.75
C VAL A 121 -2.39 2.72 -13.21
N HIS A 122 -2.70 3.46 -14.27
CA HIS A 122 -4.05 3.54 -14.81
C HIS A 122 -4.44 2.25 -15.54
N ASN A 123 -5.46 1.54 -15.04
CA ASN A 123 -6.01 0.32 -15.67
C ASN A 123 -7.26 0.63 -16.52
N ALA A 124 -7.09 1.41 -17.59
CA ALA A 124 -8.19 1.88 -18.45
C ALA A 124 -9.06 0.76 -19.05
N THR A 125 -8.51 -0.44 -19.20
CA THR A 125 -9.14 -1.56 -19.94
C THR A 125 -9.64 -2.68 -19.04
N GLY A 126 -9.47 -2.59 -17.71
CA GLY A 126 -9.85 -3.65 -16.79
C GLY A 126 -9.05 -4.95 -16.99
N THR A 127 -7.84 -4.86 -17.54
CA THR A 127 -6.98 -6.03 -17.74
C THR A 127 -6.43 -6.53 -16.41
N VAL A 128 -6.38 -7.84 -16.24
CA VAL A 128 -5.69 -8.46 -15.09
C VAL A 128 -4.19 -8.25 -15.29
N ARG A 129 -3.57 -7.55 -14.35
CA ARG A 129 -2.10 -7.48 -14.26
C ARG A 129 -1.67 -8.43 -13.15
N GLU A 130 -0.68 -9.28 -13.42
CA GLU A 130 -0.03 -10.05 -12.37
C GLU A 130 0.66 -9.09 -11.41
N THR A 131 0.03 -8.85 -10.26
CA THR A 131 0.71 -8.36 -9.07
C THR A 131 1.40 -9.57 -8.45
N ARG A 132 2.72 -9.51 -8.23
CA ARG A 132 3.43 -10.60 -7.53
C ARG A 132 2.73 -10.85 -6.19
N PRO A 133 2.45 -12.11 -5.83
CA PRO A 133 1.84 -12.40 -4.54
C PRO A 133 2.75 -11.86 -3.44
N HIS A 134 2.18 -11.04 -2.56
CA HIS A 134 2.84 -10.66 -1.32
C HIS A 134 2.78 -11.88 -0.39
N SER A 135 3.94 -12.43 -0.01
CA SER A 135 3.99 -13.49 0.99
C SER A 135 3.42 -12.93 2.29
N THR A 136 2.32 -13.54 2.77
CA THR A 136 1.84 -13.32 4.14
C THR A 136 2.77 -13.99 5.17
N ASP A 137 3.79 -14.72 4.72
CA ASP A 137 4.85 -15.24 5.57
C ASP A 137 5.86 -14.13 5.89
N VAL A 138 5.73 -13.58 7.10
CA VAL A 138 6.85 -12.94 7.79
C VAL A 138 7.79 -14.07 8.20
N GLY A 139 8.65 -14.50 7.27
CA GLY A 139 9.77 -15.36 7.60
C GLY A 139 10.69 -14.64 8.58
N THR A 140 10.96 -15.29 9.71
CA THR A 140 12.01 -14.93 10.67
C THR A 140 13.28 -14.57 9.91
N ILE A 141 13.67 -13.30 9.95
CA ILE A 141 15.03 -12.92 9.58
C ILE A 141 15.85 -13.21 10.82
N ASP A 142 16.64 -14.29 10.76
CA ASP A 142 17.60 -14.65 11.79
C ASP A 142 18.48 -13.44 12.12
N ALA A 143 18.58 -13.17 13.42
CA ALA A 143 19.46 -12.18 14.00
C ALA A 143 20.90 -12.67 13.85
N ASP A 144 21.61 -12.13 12.86
CA ASP A 144 23.06 -12.26 12.80
C ASP A 144 23.70 -11.01 12.19
N ILE A 145 23.54 -9.89 12.90
CA ILE A 145 24.49 -8.77 12.85
C ILE A 145 24.72 -8.27 14.28
N THR A 146 25.48 -9.04 15.05
CA THR A 146 26.15 -8.54 16.25
C THR A 146 27.60 -9.01 16.26
N GLY A 147 28.52 -8.06 16.28
CA GLY A 147 29.97 -8.24 16.38
C GLY A 147 30.63 -6.99 15.80
N ALA A 148 30.83 -5.94 16.60
CA ALA A 148 32.13 -5.62 17.22
C ALA A 148 33.18 -5.29 16.15
N ASP A 149 33.75 -4.10 16.08
CA ASP A 149 34.60 -3.58 17.14
C ASP A 149 34.80 -2.07 17.01
N ALA A 150 34.96 -1.41 18.15
CA ALA A 150 35.33 -0.02 18.29
C ALA A 150 36.59 0.04 19.15
N THR A 151 37.76 0.25 18.54
CA THR A 151 38.95 0.96 19.05
C THR A 151 40.16 0.58 18.18
N ASP A 152 40.91 1.54 17.64
CA ASP A 152 42.16 2.01 18.25
C ASP A 152 42.83 3.07 17.38
N ALA A 153 43.65 3.89 18.03
CA ALA A 153 44.30 5.06 17.53
C ALA A 153 45.57 4.79 16.69
N GLU A 154 46.05 5.89 16.14
CA GLU A 154 47.46 6.19 15.84
C GLU A 154 48.08 5.79 14.48
N ARG A 155 48.83 6.78 13.98
CA ARG A 155 50.03 6.72 13.13
C ARG A 155 49.92 6.79 11.59
N THR A 156 50.34 7.97 11.12
CA THR A 156 51.30 8.23 10.02
C THR A 156 50.72 8.69 8.68
N MET A 157 50.81 10.00 8.47
CA MET A 157 50.82 10.66 7.15
C MET A 157 52.18 10.45 6.45
N PRO A 158 52.20 10.25 5.12
CA PRO A 158 53.17 10.87 4.22
C PRO A 158 52.42 11.96 3.42
N THR A 159 52.92 13.14 3.06
CA THR A 159 54.26 13.66 2.75
C THR A 159 54.21 15.17 3.01
#